data_AF-A0A3A1NLJ7-F1
#
_entry.id   AF-A0A3A1NLJ7-F1
#
_cell.length_a   1.000
_cell.length_b   1.000
_cell.length_c   1.000
_cell.angle_alpha   90.00
_cell.angle_beta   90.00
_cell.angle_gamma   90.00
#
_symmetry.space_group_name_H-M   'P 1'
#
loop_
_entity.id
_entity.type
_entity.pdbx_description
1 polymer ?
#
loop_
_entity_poly.entity_id
_entity_poly.type
_entity_poly.pdbx_seq_one_letter_code
_entity_poly.pdbx_strand_id
1 'polypeptide(L)'
;MYIIKQLRRKKNISQSELGKEIGVSLRTIQLYERKDANIPIKNLTKIAEYFGLTIAELYMHEVNDMGEAYTKKQPFTKQGSVFYPLDYGKYLVMAPLVLVEWQKKYVKSLSKEGMQNPFQAGFVIDFLADEPHRVFEISGDSMNDGSLDAIPNKAFVLGLEMKKESLGRGNETFWNQPYILVCFDRIICKQLTGFNKQSKSIQCHNLNTSPEYQDFELSLDEVLQVFKVVKKQL
;
A
#
# COMPACT_ATOMS: atom_id res chain seq x y z
N MET A 1 27.26 -3.08 13.04
CA MET A 1 26.22 -3.09 12.01
C MET A 1 26.80 -3.45 10.65
N TYR A 2 26.61 -4.69 10.24
CA TYR A 2 27.02 -5.22 8.94
C TYR A 2 26.36 -4.50 7.76
N ILE A 3 25.13 -4.01 7.90
CA ILE A 3 24.40 -3.30 6.85
C ILE A 3 25.12 -2.03 6.36
N ILE A 4 25.82 -1.31 7.24
CA ILE A 4 26.56 -0.08 6.89
C ILE A 4 27.62 -0.40 5.83
N LYS A 5 28.32 -1.53 5.99
CA LYS A 5 29.33 -2.00 5.04
C LYS A 5 28.72 -2.33 3.67
N GLN A 6 27.52 -2.92 3.66
CA GLN A 6 26.82 -3.27 2.43
C GLN A 6 26.34 -2.04 1.67
N LEU A 7 25.68 -1.11 2.35
CA LEU A 7 25.21 0.15 1.77
C LEU A 7 26.37 0.97 1.19
N ARG A 8 27.50 1.02 1.92
CA ARG A 8 28.72 1.68 1.49
C ARG A 8 29.29 1.06 0.21
N ARG A 9 29.38 -0.27 0.14
CA ARG A 9 29.84 -1.00 -1.05
C ARG A 9 28.90 -0.81 -2.25
N LYS A 10 27.59 -0.81 -2.02
CA LYS A 10 26.59 -0.57 -3.08
C LYS A 10 26.70 0.84 -3.68
N LYS A 11 27.06 1.84 -2.87
CA LYS A 11 27.39 3.20 -3.34
C LYS A 11 28.82 3.35 -3.88
N ASN A 12 29.63 2.28 -3.93
CA ASN A 12 31.02 2.28 -4.39
C ASN A 12 31.94 3.28 -3.65
N ILE A 13 31.72 3.50 -2.34
CA ILE A 13 32.58 4.38 -1.54
C ILE A 13 33.44 3.59 -0.53
N SER A 14 34.58 4.15 -0.15
CA SER A 14 35.50 3.64 0.87
C SER A 14 35.04 4.02 2.28
N GLN A 15 35.57 3.33 3.29
CA GLN A 15 35.30 3.64 4.70
C GLN A 15 35.76 5.06 5.07
N SER A 16 36.83 5.55 4.43
CA SER A 16 37.31 6.91 4.67
C SER A 16 36.38 7.96 4.09
N GLU A 17 35.77 7.70 2.93
CA GLU A 17 34.80 8.60 2.32
C GLU A 17 33.53 8.67 3.15
N LEU A 18 32.98 7.52 3.55
CA LEU A 18 31.82 7.49 4.46
C LEU A 18 32.11 8.24 5.77
N GLY A 19 33.30 8.06 6.33
CA GLY A 19 33.73 8.79 7.53
C GLY A 19 33.73 10.30 7.34
N LYS A 20 34.24 10.79 6.20
CA LYS A 20 34.21 12.22 5.85
C LYS A 20 32.78 12.75 5.75
N GLU A 21 31.90 12.03 5.06
CA GLU A 21 30.50 12.44 4.82
C GLU A 21 29.71 12.58 6.13
N ILE A 22 29.83 11.62 7.06
CA ILE A 22 29.10 11.68 8.33
C ILE A 22 29.87 12.39 9.45
N GLY A 23 31.10 12.85 9.17
CA GLY A 23 31.96 13.57 10.10
C GLY A 23 32.51 12.73 11.25
N VAL A 24 33.03 11.53 10.95
CA VAL A 24 33.70 10.64 11.91
C VAL A 24 35.00 10.06 11.34
N SER A 25 35.87 9.53 12.20
CA SER A 25 37.15 8.95 11.75
C SER A 25 36.96 7.62 10.98
N LEU A 26 37.94 7.26 10.14
CA LEU A 26 38.01 5.93 9.52
C LEU A 26 37.88 4.80 10.56
N ARG A 27 38.57 4.94 11.70
CA ARG A 27 38.53 3.97 12.80
C ARG A 27 37.13 3.82 13.39
N THR A 28 36.37 4.91 13.42
CA THR A 28 34.97 4.93 13.88
C THR A 28 34.07 4.17 12.92
N ILE A 29 34.22 4.36 11.60
CA ILE A 29 33.49 3.56 10.60
C ILE A 29 33.83 2.09 10.69
N GLN A 30 35.13 1.75 10.84
CA GLN A 30 35.56 0.37 11.02
C GLN A 30 34.95 -0.27 12.27
N LEU A 31 34.80 0.48 13.35
CA LEU A 31 34.11 0.02 14.55
C LEU A 31 32.63 -0.21 14.25
N TYR A 32 31.95 0.73 13.61
CA TYR A 32 30.52 0.62 13.28
C TYR A 32 30.19 -0.53 12.34
N GLU A 33 31.08 -0.86 11.41
CA GLU A 33 30.90 -1.99 10.48
C GLU A 33 31.14 -3.37 11.12
N ARG A 34 31.64 -3.44 12.36
CA ARG A 34 31.76 -4.72 13.10
C ARG A 34 30.39 -5.16 13.61
N LYS A 35 30.20 -6.47 13.78
CA LYS A 35 29.01 -7.01 14.46
C LYS A 35 28.97 -6.51 15.90
N ASP A 36 27.76 -6.25 16.40
CA ASP A 36 27.48 -5.82 17.79
C ASP A 36 28.11 -4.49 18.25
N ALA A 37 28.50 -3.63 17.32
CA ALA A 37 28.99 -2.29 17.64
C ALA A 37 27.85 -1.41 18.19
N ASN A 38 28.03 -0.86 19.38
CA ASN A 38 27.14 0.16 19.92
C ASN A 38 27.39 1.50 19.22
N ILE A 39 26.45 1.94 18.38
CA ILE A 39 26.56 3.19 17.61
C ILE A 39 25.71 4.27 18.29
N PRO A 40 26.30 5.42 18.68
CA PRO A 40 25.53 6.52 19.25
C PRO A 40 24.41 6.97 18.32
N ILE A 41 23.23 7.27 18.88
CA ILE A 41 22.03 7.62 18.10
C ILE A 41 22.29 8.76 17.10
N LYS A 42 23.05 9.78 17.53
CA LYS A 42 23.46 10.92 16.68
C LYS A 42 24.17 10.46 15.40
N ASN A 43 25.02 9.44 15.49
CA ASN A 43 25.76 8.92 14.35
C ASN A 43 24.90 7.95 13.52
N LEU A 44 24.00 7.18 14.16
CA LEU A 44 22.99 6.40 13.44
C LEU A 44 22.10 7.30 12.58
N THR A 45 21.63 8.44 13.10
CA THR A 45 20.83 9.41 12.35
C THR A 45 21.56 9.88 11.10
N LYS A 46 22.82 10.32 11.23
CA LYS A 46 23.63 10.77 10.08
C LYS A 46 23.85 9.68 9.03
N ILE A 47 24.07 8.44 9.49
CA ILE A 47 24.22 7.30 8.59
C ILE A 47 22.91 7.04 7.85
N ALA A 48 21.78 7.08 8.56
CA ALA A 48 20.45 6.90 8.00
C ALA A 48 20.16 7.97 6.93
N GLU A 49 20.36 9.25 7.26
CA GLU A 49 20.23 10.39 6.35
C GLU A 49 21.12 10.23 5.11
N TYR A 50 22.40 9.88 5.30
CA TYR A 50 23.35 9.68 4.19
C TYR A 50 22.89 8.59 3.20
N PHE A 51 22.26 7.53 3.71
CA PHE A 51 21.75 6.43 2.89
C PHE A 51 20.29 6.61 2.46
N GLY A 52 19.62 7.70 2.87
CA GLY A 52 18.20 7.94 2.57
C GLY A 52 17.26 6.94 3.26
N LEU A 53 17.65 6.46 4.45
CA LEU A 53 16.92 5.51 5.26
C LEU A 53 16.52 6.14 6.60
N THR A 54 15.54 5.55 7.26
CA THR A 54 15.24 5.73 8.66
C THR A 54 16.13 4.83 9.53
N ILE A 55 16.26 5.15 10.81
CA ILE A 55 16.97 4.29 11.77
C ILE A 55 16.28 2.92 11.88
N ALA A 56 14.94 2.88 11.81
CA ALA A 56 14.19 1.63 11.82
C ALA A 56 14.56 0.73 10.64
N GLU A 57 14.65 1.28 9.42
CA GLU A 57 15.06 0.53 8.23
C GLU A 57 16.49 0.00 8.35
N LEU A 58 17.42 0.78 8.89
CA LEU A 58 18.78 0.32 9.16
C LEU A 58 18.81 -0.93 10.06
N TYR A 59 17.99 -0.96 11.12
CA TYR A 59 17.89 -2.14 12.00
C TYR A 59 17.13 -3.31 11.37
N MET A 60 16.06 -3.06 10.61
CA MET A 60 15.35 -4.10 9.87
C MET A 60 16.28 -4.84 8.91
N HIS A 61 17.16 -4.12 8.23
CA HIS A 61 18.15 -4.72 7.34
C HIS A 61 19.24 -5.50 8.10
N GLU A 62 19.67 -5.05 9.27
CA GLU A 62 20.66 -5.76 10.10
C GLU A 62 20.12 -7.11 10.62
N VAL A 63 18.86 -7.15 11.06
CA VAL A 63 18.21 -8.38 11.57
C VAL A 63 18.00 -9.39 10.44
N ASN A 64 17.76 -8.93 9.22
CA ASN A 64 17.52 -9.80 8.07
C ASN A 64 18.76 -10.60 7.61
N ASP A 65 19.97 -10.13 7.90
CA ASP A 65 21.25 -10.75 7.52
C ASP A 65 21.81 -11.75 8.57
N MET A 66 21.21 -11.84 9.76
CA MET A 66 21.62 -12.81 10.80
C MET A 66 21.04 -14.23 10.58
N GLY A 67 20.08 -14.38 9.67
CA GLY A 67 19.45 -15.66 9.34
C GLY A 67 19.68 -16.03 7.87
N GLU A 68 20.77 -16.76 7.64
CA GLU A 68 21.07 -17.62 6.49
C GLU A 68 21.03 -17.04 5.06
N ALA A 69 22.04 -17.43 4.29
CA ALA A 69 22.13 -17.23 2.86
C ALA A 69 21.09 -18.08 2.12
N TYR A 70 19.87 -17.59 2.04
CA TYR A 70 18.92 -17.94 0.99
C TYR A 70 18.41 -16.63 0.42
N THR A 71 18.29 -16.54 -0.91
CA THR A 71 17.87 -15.38 -1.68
C THR A 71 16.54 -14.78 -1.17
N LYS A 72 16.56 -13.98 -0.10
CA LYS A 72 15.45 -13.11 0.29
C LYS A 72 15.34 -12.08 -0.82
N LYS A 73 14.31 -12.22 -1.65
CA LYS A 73 13.99 -11.24 -2.69
C LYS A 73 13.99 -9.86 -2.01
N GLN A 74 14.77 -8.91 -2.53
CA GLN A 74 14.83 -7.57 -1.93
C GLN A 74 13.45 -6.90 -2.03
N PRO A 75 13.11 -5.99 -1.10
CA PRO A 75 11.93 -5.16 -1.26
C PRO A 75 11.97 -4.42 -2.59
N PHE A 76 10.82 -4.33 -3.25
CA PHE A 76 10.72 -3.68 -4.55
C PHE A 76 9.49 -2.79 -4.62
N THR A 77 9.60 -1.71 -5.39
CA THR A 77 8.50 -0.77 -5.59
C THR A 77 7.83 -1.03 -6.92
N LYS A 78 6.50 -1.04 -6.94
CA LYS A 78 5.69 -1.20 -8.14
C LYS A 78 4.41 -0.39 -8.01
N GLN A 79 4.11 0.44 -9.02
CA GLN A 79 2.90 1.28 -9.06
C GLN A 79 2.65 2.08 -7.76
N GLY A 80 3.72 2.64 -7.17
CA GLY A 80 3.63 3.44 -5.94
C GLY A 80 3.46 2.65 -4.63
N SER A 81 3.44 1.31 -4.70
CA SER A 81 3.43 0.43 -3.53
C SER A 81 4.78 -0.25 -3.34
N VAL A 82 5.18 -0.48 -2.08
CA VAL A 82 6.42 -1.20 -1.73
C VAL A 82 6.06 -2.60 -1.27
N PHE A 83 6.69 -3.60 -1.88
CA PHE A 83 6.47 -5.01 -1.58
C PHE A 83 7.69 -5.54 -0.83
N TYR A 84 7.44 -6.10 0.35
CA TYR A 84 8.44 -6.79 1.17
C TYR A 84 8.18 -8.30 1.05
N PRO A 85 9.03 -9.04 0.32
CA PRO A 85 8.90 -10.48 0.23
C PRO A 85 9.06 -11.14 1.60
N LEU A 86 8.14 -12.02 1.93
CA LEU A 86 8.15 -12.86 3.11
C LEU A 86 8.34 -14.32 2.68
N ASP A 87 8.51 -15.22 3.64
CA ASP A 87 8.60 -16.65 3.36
C ASP A 87 7.27 -17.23 2.83
N TYR A 88 7.36 -18.40 2.19
CA TYR A 88 6.21 -19.15 1.64
C TYR A 88 5.35 -18.38 0.64
N GLY A 89 5.97 -17.54 -0.20
CA GLY A 89 5.29 -16.82 -1.28
C GLY A 89 4.41 -15.65 -0.81
N LYS A 90 4.53 -15.24 0.45
CA LYS A 90 3.79 -14.11 1.01
C LYS A 90 4.55 -12.80 0.81
N TYR A 91 3.82 -11.70 0.83
CA TYR A 91 4.34 -10.35 0.70
C TYR A 91 3.64 -9.43 1.70
N LEU A 92 4.40 -8.57 2.37
CA LEU A 92 3.83 -7.38 2.99
C LEU A 92 3.82 -6.26 1.94
N VAL A 93 2.65 -5.82 1.51
CA VAL A 93 2.47 -4.68 0.59
C VAL A 93 2.16 -3.42 1.40
N MET A 94 3.00 -2.40 1.27
CA MET A 94 2.76 -1.05 1.76
C MET A 94 2.18 -0.22 0.60
N ALA A 95 0.86 0.00 0.63
CA ALA A 95 0.14 0.70 -0.44
C ALA A 95 -0.38 2.08 0.04
N PRO A 96 -0.55 3.06 -0.86
CA PRO A 96 -1.11 4.37 -0.52
C PRO A 96 -2.51 4.25 0.11
N LEU A 97 -2.72 4.94 1.23
CA LEU A 97 -3.94 4.88 2.03
C LEU A 97 -4.79 6.15 1.85
N VAL A 98 -6.07 6.00 1.53
CA VAL A 98 -7.04 7.09 1.52
C VAL A 98 -7.91 7.01 2.78
N LEU A 99 -7.59 7.85 3.75
CA LEU A 99 -8.41 8.06 4.97
C LEU A 99 -9.73 8.76 4.63
N VAL A 100 -10.75 8.55 5.45
CA VAL A 100 -12.09 9.15 5.27
C VAL A 100 -12.00 10.68 5.18
N GLU A 101 -11.20 11.30 6.05
CA GLU A 101 -11.00 12.75 6.10
C GLU A 101 -10.27 13.30 4.85
N TRP A 102 -9.60 12.42 4.11
CA TRP A 102 -8.82 12.76 2.92
C TRP A 102 -9.50 12.42 1.60
N GLN A 103 -10.65 11.72 1.59
CA GLN A 103 -11.32 11.29 0.36
C GLN A 103 -11.61 12.47 -0.60
N LYS A 104 -12.11 13.60 -0.09
CA LYS A 104 -12.37 14.80 -0.92
C LYS A 104 -11.10 15.37 -1.55
N LYS A 105 -9.97 15.35 -0.81
CA LYS A 105 -8.67 15.80 -1.34
C LYS A 105 -8.15 14.82 -2.38
N TYR A 106 -8.31 13.53 -2.12
CA TYR A 106 -7.94 12.47 -3.05
C TYR A 106 -8.67 12.60 -4.39
N VAL A 107 -10.00 12.72 -4.39
CA VAL A 107 -10.78 12.92 -5.62
C VAL A 107 -10.33 14.16 -6.39
N LYS A 108 -10.07 15.28 -5.69
CA LYS A 108 -9.53 16.50 -6.32
C LYS A 108 -8.13 16.31 -6.91
N SER A 109 -7.29 15.48 -6.28
CA SER A 109 -5.93 15.18 -6.78
C SER A 109 -5.94 14.42 -8.09
N LEU A 110 -7.02 13.70 -8.42
CA LEU A 110 -7.13 12.98 -9.69
C LEU A 110 -7.30 13.92 -10.90
N SER A 111 -7.76 15.16 -10.68
CA SER A 111 -7.92 16.17 -11.73
C SER A 111 -6.80 17.22 -11.76
N LYS A 112 -5.90 17.25 -10.76
CA LYS A 112 -4.83 18.24 -10.64
C LYS A 112 -3.51 17.58 -10.26
N GLU A 113 -2.50 17.75 -11.11
CA GLU A 113 -1.14 17.29 -10.83
C GLU A 113 -0.56 17.99 -9.58
N GLY A 114 0.14 17.23 -8.73
CA GLY A 114 0.99 17.79 -7.66
C GLY A 114 0.57 17.53 -6.21
N MET A 115 -0.54 16.84 -5.94
CA MET A 115 -0.93 16.48 -4.56
C MET A 115 -0.48 15.06 -4.22
N GLN A 116 0.52 14.93 -3.33
CA GLN A 116 0.99 13.62 -2.84
C GLN A 116 0.15 13.15 -1.65
N ASN A 117 -0.25 11.88 -1.67
CA ASN A 117 -0.88 11.22 -0.53
C ASN A 117 0.20 10.74 0.44
N PRO A 118 0.30 11.29 1.66
CA PRO A 118 1.36 10.95 2.60
C PRO A 118 1.12 9.64 3.35
N PHE A 119 -0.08 9.05 3.27
CA PHE A 119 -0.44 7.89 4.07
C PHE A 119 -0.20 6.59 3.33
N GLN A 120 0.24 5.58 4.07
CA GLN A 120 0.37 4.21 3.61
C GLN A 120 -0.17 3.25 4.66
N ALA A 121 -0.65 2.10 4.23
CA ALA A 121 -1.05 0.99 5.09
C ALA A 121 -0.51 -0.33 4.55
N GLY A 122 -0.22 -1.25 5.48
CA GLY A 122 0.37 -2.55 5.19
C GLY A 122 -0.67 -3.66 5.15
N PHE A 123 -0.62 -4.51 4.12
CA PHE A 123 -1.39 -5.76 4.04
C PHE A 123 -0.46 -6.94 3.76
N VAL A 124 -0.71 -8.09 4.40
CA VAL A 124 -0.05 -9.34 4.00
C VAL A 124 -0.87 -10.01 2.90
N ILE A 125 -0.29 -10.26 1.73
CA ILE A 125 -0.91 -10.94 0.59
C ILE A 125 -0.06 -12.15 0.17
N ASP A 126 -0.66 -13.10 -0.54
CA ASP A 126 -0.03 -14.33 -1.05
C ASP A 126 -0.02 -14.39 -2.59
N PHE A 127 -0.28 -13.25 -3.23
CA PHE A 127 -0.21 -13.05 -4.68
C PHE A 127 0.55 -11.77 -5.01
N LEU A 128 1.00 -11.65 -6.26
CA LEU A 128 1.52 -10.40 -6.82
C LEU A 128 0.64 -9.99 -8.00
N ALA A 129 -0.01 -8.84 -7.86
CA ALA A 129 -0.79 -8.21 -8.93
C ALA A 129 0.07 -7.20 -9.71
N ASP A 130 -0.25 -7.00 -10.99
CA ASP A 130 0.34 -5.96 -11.83
C ASP A 130 -0.37 -4.61 -11.65
N GLU A 131 -1.60 -4.67 -11.18
CA GLU A 131 -2.50 -3.57 -10.93
C GLU A 131 -2.02 -2.68 -9.77
N PRO A 132 -2.21 -1.35 -9.86
CA PRO A 132 -2.02 -0.46 -8.74
C PRO A 132 -2.83 -0.88 -7.52
N HIS A 133 -2.16 -0.94 -6.37
CA HIS A 133 -2.81 -1.24 -5.09
C HIS A 133 -3.15 0.07 -4.39
N ARG A 134 -4.28 0.10 -3.69
CA ARG A 134 -4.67 1.24 -2.87
C ARG A 134 -5.46 0.78 -1.65
N VAL A 135 -5.20 1.39 -0.51
CA VAL A 135 -5.97 1.13 0.71
C VAL A 135 -7.00 2.24 0.89
N PHE A 136 -8.21 1.87 1.28
CA PHE A 136 -9.26 2.81 1.63
C PHE A 136 -9.76 2.52 3.04
N GLU A 137 -9.92 3.57 3.84
CA GLU A 137 -10.71 3.51 5.06
C GLU A 137 -12.20 3.62 4.69
N ILE A 138 -13.01 2.71 5.22
CA ILE A 138 -14.43 2.60 4.94
C ILE A 138 -15.23 3.56 5.83
N SER A 139 -16.21 4.23 5.22
CA SER A 139 -17.17 5.08 5.93
C SER A 139 -18.58 4.52 5.81
N GLY A 140 -19.25 4.37 6.95
CA GLY A 140 -20.61 3.85 7.06
C GLY A 140 -20.70 2.32 7.01
N ASP A 141 -21.88 1.81 7.32
CA ASP A 141 -22.14 0.37 7.55
C ASP A 141 -22.95 -0.28 6.42
N SER A 142 -23.02 0.36 5.25
CA SER A 142 -23.77 -0.16 4.10
C SER A 142 -23.32 -1.54 3.61
N MET A 143 -22.08 -1.94 3.91
CA MET A 143 -21.53 -3.26 3.58
C MET A 143 -21.40 -4.16 4.82
N ASN A 144 -22.08 -3.82 5.92
CA ASN A 144 -22.00 -4.52 7.19
C ASN A 144 -23.33 -5.20 7.54
N ASP A 145 -23.43 -6.47 7.20
CA ASP A 145 -24.56 -7.35 7.54
C ASP A 145 -24.23 -8.28 8.74
N GLY A 146 -23.08 -8.07 9.39
CA GLY A 146 -22.58 -8.93 10.47
C GLY A 146 -22.02 -10.29 10.00
N SER A 147 -21.98 -10.57 8.69
CA SER A 147 -21.42 -11.80 8.14
C SER A 147 -19.88 -11.81 8.16
N LEU A 148 -19.28 -12.95 7.80
CA LEU A 148 -17.84 -13.04 7.58
C LEU A 148 -17.37 -12.15 6.42
N ASP A 149 -18.24 -11.83 5.47
CA ASP A 149 -17.93 -11.01 4.30
C ASP A 149 -18.17 -9.51 4.56
N ALA A 150 -18.85 -9.16 5.66
CA ALA A 150 -19.12 -7.80 6.10
C ALA A 150 -17.90 -6.87 6.08
N ILE A 151 -18.05 -5.67 5.53
CA ILE A 151 -17.05 -4.61 5.56
C ILE A 151 -17.63 -3.46 6.41
N PRO A 152 -17.35 -3.45 7.73
CA PRO A 152 -17.88 -2.45 8.65
C PRO A 152 -17.25 -1.07 8.47
N ASN A 153 -17.94 -0.07 9.02
CA ASN A 153 -17.38 1.26 9.19
C ASN A 153 -16.00 1.20 9.88
N LYS A 154 -15.06 2.05 9.44
CA LYS A 154 -13.65 2.10 9.89
C LYS A 154 -12.77 0.90 9.53
N ALA A 155 -13.29 -0.11 8.83
CA ALA A 155 -12.45 -1.13 8.21
C ALA A 155 -11.50 -0.50 7.18
N PHE A 156 -10.34 -1.12 7.00
CA PHE A 156 -9.42 -0.81 5.91
C PHE A 156 -9.51 -1.89 4.84
N VAL A 157 -9.66 -1.49 3.59
CA VAL A 157 -9.71 -2.44 2.46
C VAL A 157 -8.57 -2.20 1.50
N LEU A 158 -7.94 -3.28 1.05
CA LEU A 158 -6.98 -3.29 -0.05
C LEU A 158 -7.73 -3.51 -1.36
N GLY A 159 -7.63 -2.53 -2.27
CA GLY A 159 -8.20 -2.57 -3.59
C GLY A 159 -7.14 -2.68 -4.70
N LEU A 160 -7.44 -3.48 -5.73
CA LEU A 160 -6.68 -3.52 -6.98
C LEU A 160 -7.38 -2.70 -8.04
N GLU A 161 -6.70 -1.70 -8.60
CA GLU A 161 -7.25 -0.83 -9.64
C GLU A 161 -7.55 -1.61 -10.92
N MET A 162 -8.72 -1.35 -11.51
CA MET A 162 -9.09 -1.91 -12.80
C MET A 162 -9.70 -0.85 -13.71
N LYS A 163 -9.62 -1.09 -15.02
CA LYS A 163 -10.28 -0.24 -16.02
C LYS A 163 -11.80 -0.39 -15.91
N LYS A 164 -12.52 0.69 -15.64
CA LYS A 164 -13.98 0.69 -15.48
C LYS A 164 -14.72 0.18 -16.71
N GLU A 165 -14.16 0.38 -17.90
CA GLU A 165 -14.70 -0.10 -19.18
C GLU A 165 -14.76 -1.64 -19.25
N SER A 166 -13.96 -2.33 -18.41
CA SER A 166 -13.96 -3.79 -18.33
C SER A 166 -15.28 -4.34 -17.78
N LEU A 167 -15.98 -3.57 -16.92
CA LEU A 167 -17.26 -3.97 -16.34
C LEU A 167 -18.34 -4.13 -17.42
N GLY A 168 -18.30 -3.31 -18.48
CA GLY A 168 -19.25 -3.40 -19.59
C GLY A 168 -19.03 -4.58 -20.54
N ARG A 169 -17.86 -5.27 -20.45
CA ARG A 169 -17.51 -6.40 -21.31
C ARG A 169 -18.07 -7.74 -20.82
N GLY A 170 -18.68 -7.78 -19.63
CA GLY A 170 -19.47 -8.92 -19.16
C GLY A 170 -18.66 -10.18 -18.86
N ASN A 171 -17.71 -10.10 -17.93
CA ASN A 171 -17.10 -11.29 -17.34
C ASN A 171 -17.83 -11.64 -16.03
N GLU A 172 -18.35 -12.86 -15.92
CA GLU A 172 -19.09 -13.34 -14.74
C GLU A 172 -18.29 -13.20 -13.44
N THR A 173 -16.95 -13.22 -13.51
CA THR A 173 -16.08 -13.10 -12.33
C THR A 173 -16.10 -11.72 -11.64
N PHE A 174 -16.76 -10.71 -12.23
CA PHE A 174 -16.84 -9.36 -11.67
C PHE A 174 -18.02 -9.18 -10.72
N TRP A 175 -19.00 -10.08 -10.74
CA TRP A 175 -20.24 -9.90 -9.98
C TRP A 175 -20.16 -10.56 -8.61
N ASN A 176 -21.01 -10.08 -7.71
CA ASN A 176 -21.14 -10.53 -6.33
C ASN A 176 -19.85 -10.35 -5.50
N GLN A 177 -19.02 -9.38 -5.87
CA GLN A 177 -17.78 -9.04 -5.17
C GLN A 177 -17.78 -7.57 -4.73
N PRO A 178 -17.08 -7.24 -3.63
CA PRO A 178 -16.98 -5.86 -3.15
C PRO A 178 -15.99 -5.03 -3.99
N TYR A 179 -16.38 -3.79 -4.27
CA TYR A 179 -15.60 -2.81 -5.01
C TYR A 179 -15.60 -1.47 -4.29
N ILE A 180 -14.48 -0.75 -4.40
CA ILE A 180 -14.42 0.68 -4.13
C ILE A 180 -14.63 1.42 -5.44
N LEU A 181 -15.61 2.32 -5.43
CA LEU A 181 -15.93 3.20 -6.54
C LEU A 181 -15.57 4.62 -6.11
N VAL A 182 -14.62 5.22 -6.82
CA VAL A 182 -14.21 6.61 -6.61
C VAL A 182 -15.03 7.44 -7.60
N CYS A 183 -16.01 8.19 -7.10
CA CYS A 183 -16.85 9.08 -7.89
C CYS A 183 -16.36 10.53 -7.79
N PHE A 184 -16.93 11.43 -8.58
CA PHE A 184 -16.60 12.87 -8.53
C PHE A 184 -16.90 13.54 -7.18
N ASP A 185 -17.89 13.06 -6.45
CA ASP A 185 -18.41 13.67 -5.23
C ASP A 185 -18.13 12.85 -3.96
N ARG A 186 -17.97 11.53 -4.10
CA ARG A 186 -17.84 10.57 -2.98
C ARG A 186 -17.02 9.34 -3.35
N ILE A 187 -16.59 8.60 -2.33
CA ILE A 187 -16.00 7.26 -2.46
C ILE A 187 -16.91 6.30 -1.72
N ILE A 188 -17.29 5.20 -2.38
CA ILE A 188 -18.24 4.22 -1.82
C ILE A 188 -17.70 2.80 -1.96
N CYS A 189 -18.06 1.95 -1.00
CA CYS A 189 -17.87 0.52 -1.05
C CYS A 189 -19.21 -0.17 -1.31
N LYS A 190 -19.31 -0.96 -2.39
CA LYS A 190 -20.54 -1.65 -2.80
C LYS A 190 -20.22 -3.02 -3.37
N GLN A 191 -21.16 -3.95 -3.26
CA GLN A 191 -21.12 -5.17 -4.07
C GLN A 191 -21.64 -4.82 -5.47
N LEU A 192 -20.93 -5.23 -6.53
CA LEU A 192 -21.45 -5.09 -7.89
C LEU A 192 -22.20 -6.34 -8.29
N THR A 193 -23.45 -6.20 -8.75
CA THR A 193 -24.31 -7.34 -9.13
C THR A 193 -24.58 -7.44 -10.62
N GLY A 194 -24.27 -6.39 -11.38
CA GLY A 194 -24.46 -6.39 -12.82
C GLY A 194 -24.09 -5.08 -13.50
N PHE A 195 -24.28 -5.06 -14.82
CA PHE A 195 -24.05 -3.89 -15.66
C PHE A 195 -25.17 -3.74 -16.69
N ASN A 196 -25.80 -2.56 -16.71
CA ASN A 196 -26.81 -2.21 -17.68
C ASN A 196 -26.16 -1.57 -18.93
N LYS A 197 -26.19 -2.30 -20.05
CA LYS A 197 -25.57 -1.85 -21.31
C LYS A 197 -26.26 -0.63 -21.94
N GLN A 198 -27.56 -0.45 -21.68
CA GLN A 198 -28.34 0.63 -22.30
C GLN A 198 -28.02 1.97 -21.64
N SER A 199 -28.08 2.02 -20.31
CA SER A 199 -27.78 3.21 -19.50
C SER A 199 -26.29 3.38 -19.19
N LYS A 200 -25.45 2.37 -19.50
CA LYS A 200 -24.02 2.31 -19.13
C LYS A 200 -23.79 2.46 -17.62
N SER A 201 -24.66 1.86 -16.82
CA SER A 201 -24.62 1.91 -15.35
C SER A 201 -24.21 0.56 -14.76
N ILE A 202 -23.56 0.61 -13.61
CA ILE A 202 -23.30 -0.56 -12.75
C ILE A 202 -24.40 -0.68 -11.69
N GLN A 203 -24.78 -1.90 -11.39
CA GLN A 203 -25.76 -2.21 -10.34
C GLN A 203 -25.02 -2.41 -9.02
N CYS A 204 -25.31 -1.54 -8.06
CA CYS A 204 -24.66 -1.48 -6.75
C CYS A 204 -25.61 -2.03 -5.68
N HIS A 205 -25.16 -3.07 -5.01
CA HIS A 205 -25.85 -3.71 -3.90
C HIS A 205 -25.20 -3.38 -2.55
N ASN A 206 -26.02 -3.22 -1.53
CA ASN A 206 -25.61 -3.08 -0.13
C ASN A 206 -25.83 -4.41 0.60
N LEU A 207 -24.81 -4.94 1.26
CA LEU A 207 -24.99 -6.14 2.09
C LEU A 207 -25.91 -5.87 3.29
N ASN A 208 -25.83 -4.66 3.85
CA ASN A 208 -26.68 -4.26 4.96
C ASN A 208 -28.10 -3.98 4.46
N THR A 209 -29.07 -4.75 4.95
CA THR A 209 -30.48 -4.70 4.53
C THR A 209 -31.33 -3.69 5.29
N SER A 210 -30.74 -2.85 6.16
CA SER A 210 -31.49 -1.81 6.84
C SER A 210 -32.11 -0.81 5.85
N PRO A 211 -33.30 -0.24 6.12
CA PRO A 211 -34.08 0.54 5.14
C PRO A 211 -33.36 1.76 4.53
N GLU A 212 -32.38 2.31 5.23
CA GLU A 212 -31.54 3.42 4.77
C GLU A 212 -30.54 3.05 3.67
N TYR A 213 -30.26 1.75 3.48
CA TYR A 213 -29.36 1.23 2.46
C TYR A 213 -30.14 0.56 1.34
N GLN A 214 -30.45 1.35 0.31
CA GLN A 214 -31.14 0.84 -0.88
C GLN A 214 -30.16 0.62 -2.02
N ASP A 215 -30.38 -0.44 -2.77
CA ASP A 215 -29.66 -0.71 -4.01
C ASP A 215 -29.95 0.36 -5.04
N PHE A 216 -28.97 0.63 -5.91
CA PHE A 216 -29.07 1.68 -6.90
C PHE A 216 -28.22 1.37 -8.13
N GLU A 217 -28.52 2.05 -9.23
CA GLU A 217 -27.66 2.09 -10.40
C GLU A 217 -26.74 3.32 -10.35
N LEU A 218 -25.49 3.14 -10.76
CA LEU A 218 -24.51 4.23 -10.85
C LEU A 218 -23.95 4.31 -12.26
N SER A 219 -24.02 5.49 -12.88
CA SER A 219 -23.44 5.72 -14.21
C SER A 219 -21.93 5.57 -14.18
N LEU A 220 -21.35 4.86 -15.16
CA LEU A 220 -19.88 4.79 -15.31
C LEU A 220 -19.25 6.15 -15.61
N ASP A 221 -20.01 7.12 -16.09
CA ASP A 221 -19.51 8.47 -16.32
C ASP A 221 -19.22 9.19 -15.01
N GLU A 222 -19.95 8.88 -13.92
CA GLU A 222 -19.73 9.43 -12.58
C GLU A 222 -18.52 8.83 -11.86
N VAL A 223 -18.02 7.70 -12.35
CA VAL A 223 -16.93 6.92 -11.73
C VAL A 223 -15.58 7.32 -12.34
N LEU A 224 -14.70 7.83 -11.50
CA LEU A 224 -13.32 8.18 -11.85
C LEU A 224 -12.41 6.96 -11.86
N GLN A 225 -12.48 6.12 -10.82
CA GLN A 225 -11.67 4.91 -10.68
C GLN A 225 -12.46 3.79 -10.01
N VAL A 226 -12.08 2.55 -10.33
CA VAL A 226 -12.69 1.33 -9.76
C VAL A 226 -11.58 0.48 -9.18
N PHE A 227 -11.77 0.00 -7.95
CA PHE A 227 -10.88 -0.93 -7.30
C PHE A 227 -11.64 -2.17 -6.84
N LYS A 228 -11.17 -3.35 -7.25
CA LYS A 228 -11.66 -4.63 -6.73
C LYS A 228 -11.11 -4.85 -5.33
N VAL A 229 -11.97 -5.03 -4.33
CA VAL A 229 -11.51 -5.33 -2.97
C VAL A 229 -11.01 -6.78 -2.92
N VAL A 230 -9.77 -6.96 -2.48
CA VAL A 230 -9.10 -8.27 -2.41
C VAL A 230 -8.78 -8.68 -0.97
N LYS A 231 -8.74 -7.73 -0.04
CA LYS A 231 -8.53 -8.01 1.38
C LYS A 231 -9.11 -6.89 2.24
N LYS A 232 -9.52 -7.23 3.47
CA LYS A 232 -9.95 -6.27 4.50
C LYS A 232 -9.21 -6.51 5.80
N GLN A 233 -9.08 -5.46 6.60
CA GLN A 233 -8.60 -5.46 7.97
C GLN A 233 -9.61 -4.69 8.82
N LEU A 234 -9.98 -5.29 9.96
CA LEU A 234 -10.94 -4.75 10.92
C LEU A 234 -10.21 -4.11 12.09
#